data_AF-A0A0E0B241-F1
#
_entry.id   AF-A0A0E0B241-F1
#
_cell.length_a   1.000
_cell.length_b   1.000
_cell.length_c   1.000
_cell.angle_alpha   90.00
_cell.angle_beta   90.00
_cell.angle_gamma   90.00
#
_symmetry.space_group_name_H-M   'P 1'
#
loop_
_entity.id
_entity.type
_entity.pdbx_description
1 polymer ?
#
loop_
_entity_poly.entity_id
_entity_poly.type
_entity_poly.pdbx_seq_one_letter_code
_entity_poly.pdbx_strand_id
1 'polypeptide(L)'
;MEESMTKPTTMAIFLSIVLLSMAQLPSLVAGTGRPRVIIIGAGISGISAGKRLSEAGITDILILEATDHIGGRMHKQRFAGVNVEIGTNWVEGVNGEKMNPIWPIVNSTLKLRNFLSDFDSLAQNVYKDGGLCDAAYVQKRIDLADEADKSGENLSATLHPSGRDDMSILSMQRLNNHMTDMFYA
;
A
#
# COMPACT_ATOMS: atom_id res chain seq x y z
N MET A 1 47.01 -62.00 -19.77
CA MET A 1 45.54 -62.08 -19.77
C MET A 1 45.04 -60.71 -19.39
N GLU A 2 44.76 -59.88 -20.38
CA GLU A 2 44.36 -58.49 -20.20
C GLU A 2 42.89 -58.40 -20.60
N GLU A 3 42.01 -58.19 -19.61
CA GLU A 3 40.56 -58.11 -19.81
C GLU A 3 40.22 -56.90 -20.68
N SER A 4 39.55 -57.18 -21.80
CA SER A 4 38.99 -56.18 -22.71
C SER A 4 37.88 -55.40 -22.00
N MET A 5 38.24 -54.25 -21.44
CA MET A 5 37.32 -53.29 -20.85
C MET A 5 36.52 -52.62 -21.99
N THR A 6 35.32 -53.13 -22.25
CA THR A 6 34.41 -52.62 -23.28
C THR A 6 33.90 -51.22 -22.90
N LYS A 7 34.19 -50.23 -23.74
CA LYS A 7 33.75 -48.84 -23.55
C LYS A 7 32.23 -48.73 -23.76
N PRO A 8 31.49 -48.02 -22.89
CA PRO A 8 30.05 -47.89 -23.01
C PRO A 8 29.68 -47.15 -24.31
N THR A 9 28.71 -47.68 -25.04
CA THR A 9 28.21 -47.08 -26.28
C THR A 9 27.43 -45.80 -25.96
N THR A 10 27.50 -44.81 -26.85
CA THR A 10 26.83 -43.50 -26.69
C THR A 10 25.34 -43.62 -26.38
N MET A 11 24.69 -44.66 -26.89
CA MET A 11 23.28 -44.98 -26.64
C MET A 11 23.03 -45.42 -25.20
N ALA A 12 23.96 -46.18 -24.59
CA ALA A 12 23.87 -46.58 -23.19
C ALA A 12 24.03 -45.38 -22.26
N ILE A 13 24.92 -44.43 -22.59
CA ILE A 13 25.08 -43.19 -21.83
C ILE A 13 23.82 -42.33 -21.92
N PHE A 14 23.24 -42.19 -23.11
CA PHE A 14 22.02 -41.39 -23.30
C PHE A 14 20.82 -42.00 -22.56
N LEU A 15 20.66 -43.33 -22.61
CA LEU A 15 19.61 -44.03 -21.88
C LEU A 15 19.80 -43.93 -20.36
N SER A 16 21.06 -43.96 -19.90
CA SER A 16 21.40 -43.77 -18.48
C SER A 16 21.07 -42.36 -18.00
N ILE A 17 21.34 -41.32 -18.81
CA ILE A 17 21.00 -39.93 -18.49
C ILE A 17 19.49 -39.72 -18.47
N VAL A 18 18.75 -40.32 -19.40
CA VAL A 18 17.27 -40.27 -19.41
C VAL A 18 16.69 -41.02 -18.21
N LEU A 19 17.21 -42.20 -17.86
CA LEU A 19 16.78 -42.90 -16.65
C LEU A 19 17.11 -42.11 -15.37
N LEU A 20 18.28 -41.48 -15.32
CA LEU A 20 18.70 -40.68 -14.17
C LEU A 20 17.87 -39.39 -14.04
N SER A 21 17.50 -38.75 -15.16
CA SER A 21 16.61 -37.58 -15.16
C SER A 21 15.17 -37.96 -14.79
N MET A 22 14.68 -39.12 -15.24
CA MET A 22 13.37 -39.63 -14.82
C MET A 22 13.33 -40.07 -13.35
N ALA A 23 14.44 -40.58 -12.81
CA ALA A 23 14.57 -40.93 -11.39
C ALA A 23 14.65 -39.71 -10.46
N GLN A 24 15.00 -38.53 -10.98
CA GLN A 24 15.01 -37.27 -10.23
C GLN A 24 13.68 -36.51 -10.25
N LEU A 25 12.76 -36.83 -11.18
CA LEU A 25 11.40 -36.27 -11.19
C LEU A 25 10.59 -36.54 -9.90
N PRO A 26 10.60 -37.77 -9.32
CA PRO A 26 9.84 -38.01 -8.10
C PRO A 26 10.42 -37.30 -6.87
N SER A 27 11.73 -36.98 -6.82
CA SER A 27 12.31 -36.20 -5.71
C SER A 27 11.93 -34.71 -5.74
N LEU A 28 11.52 -34.16 -6.89
CA LEU A 28 10.90 -32.82 -6.97
C LEU A 28 9.44 -32.85 -6.49
N VAL A 29 8.79 -34.02 -6.54
CA VAL A 29 7.42 -34.24 -6.06
C VAL A 29 7.39 -34.74 -4.60
N ALA A 30 8.52 -35.21 -4.09
CA ALA A 30 8.70 -35.72 -2.73
C ALA A 30 8.88 -34.60 -1.69
N GLY A 31 7.88 -33.74 -1.62
CA GLY A 31 7.54 -32.88 -0.48
C GLY A 31 6.04 -33.02 -0.24
N THR A 32 5.62 -34.20 0.21
CA THR A 32 4.26 -34.73 0.09
C THR A 32 3.29 -34.20 1.14
N GLY A 33 2.91 -32.94 0.97
CA GLY A 33 1.69 -32.36 1.52
C GLY A 33 1.43 -31.06 0.78
N ARG A 34 0.30 -30.94 0.06
CA ARG A 34 -0.12 -29.61 -0.41
C ARG A 34 -0.27 -28.74 0.83
N PRO A 35 0.46 -27.61 0.94
CA PRO A 35 0.43 -26.83 2.16
C PRO A 35 -0.99 -26.30 2.35
N ARG A 36 -1.51 -26.48 3.57
CA ARG A 36 -2.76 -25.88 3.99
C ARG A 36 -2.46 -24.57 4.69
N VAL A 37 -3.07 -23.49 4.20
CA VAL A 37 -2.76 -22.13 4.64
C VAL A 37 -3.98 -21.51 5.31
N ILE A 38 -3.79 -20.92 6.48
CA ILE A 38 -4.78 -20.06 7.11
C ILE A 38 -4.33 -18.61 6.96
N ILE A 39 -5.20 -17.75 6.44
CA ILE A 39 -5.00 -16.30 6.37
C ILE A 39 -5.96 -15.65 7.36
N ILE A 40 -5.42 -14.88 8.30
CA ILE A 40 -6.22 -14.13 9.28
C ILE A 40 -6.41 -12.70 8.74
N GLY A 41 -7.66 -12.35 8.45
CA GLY A 41 -8.09 -11.09 7.86
C GLY A 41 -8.34 -11.18 6.36
N ALA A 42 -9.55 -10.81 5.93
CA ALA A 42 -10.00 -10.67 4.56
C ALA A 42 -9.95 -9.20 4.06
N GLY A 43 -8.97 -8.43 4.55
CA GLY A 43 -8.60 -7.13 3.98
C GLY A 43 -7.87 -7.28 2.64
N ILE A 44 -7.52 -6.15 2.00
CA ILE A 44 -6.88 -6.14 0.68
C ILE A 44 -5.59 -6.99 0.63
N SER A 45 -4.78 -6.96 1.68
CA SER A 45 -3.55 -7.76 1.77
C SER A 45 -3.84 -9.26 1.89
N GLY A 46 -4.81 -9.66 2.73
CA GLY A 46 -5.20 -11.05 2.91
C GLY A 46 -5.80 -11.66 1.65
N ILE A 47 -6.70 -10.92 0.98
CA ILE A 47 -7.26 -11.33 -0.32
C ILE A 47 -6.16 -11.42 -1.39
N SER A 48 -5.25 -10.44 -1.45
CA SER A 48 -4.13 -10.46 -2.40
C SER A 48 -3.18 -11.64 -2.15
N ALA A 49 -2.88 -11.94 -0.88
CA ALA A 49 -2.06 -13.09 -0.52
C ALA A 49 -2.74 -14.41 -0.92
N GLY A 50 -4.03 -14.57 -0.60
CA GLY A 50 -4.83 -15.73 -0.99
C GLY A 50 -4.87 -15.93 -2.50
N LYS A 51 -5.10 -14.83 -3.25
CA LYS A 51 -5.04 -14.83 -4.72
C LYS A 51 -3.68 -15.31 -5.21
N ARG A 52 -2.57 -14.75 -4.69
CA ARG A 52 -1.23 -15.09 -5.14
C ARG A 52 -0.84 -16.54 -4.86
N LEU A 53 -1.26 -17.07 -3.71
CA LEU A 53 -1.09 -18.48 -3.34
C LEU A 53 -1.90 -19.40 -4.26
N SER A 54 -3.16 -19.05 -4.52
CA SER A 54 -4.02 -19.80 -5.45
C SER A 54 -3.42 -19.83 -6.86
N GLU A 55 -2.90 -18.70 -7.36
CA GLU A 55 -2.21 -18.62 -8.65
C GLU A 55 -0.91 -19.45 -8.69
N ALA A 56 -0.28 -19.70 -7.53
CA ALA A 56 0.87 -20.59 -7.41
C ALA A 56 0.48 -22.08 -7.26
N GLY A 57 -0.81 -22.42 -7.32
CA GLY A 57 -1.31 -23.79 -7.16
C GLY A 57 -1.54 -24.25 -5.73
N ILE A 58 -1.37 -23.37 -4.74
CA ILE A 58 -1.72 -23.63 -3.33
C ILE A 58 -3.18 -23.24 -3.15
N THR A 59 -4.08 -24.22 -3.14
CA THR A 59 -5.54 -23.97 -3.13
C THR A 59 -6.24 -24.39 -1.85
N ASP A 60 -5.56 -25.11 -0.94
CA ASP A 60 -6.08 -25.42 0.40
C ASP A 60 -5.87 -24.20 1.32
N ILE A 61 -6.70 -23.19 1.12
CA ILE A 61 -6.64 -21.90 1.81
C ILE A 61 -7.94 -21.67 2.58
N LEU A 62 -7.82 -21.36 3.87
CA LEU A 62 -8.91 -20.87 4.71
C LEU A 62 -8.64 -19.41 5.11
N ILE A 63 -9.53 -18.50 4.73
CA ILE A 63 -9.46 -17.09 5.17
C ILE A 63 -10.45 -16.90 6.31
N LEU A 64 -9.97 -16.41 7.46
CA LEU A 64 -10.77 -16.10 8.64
C LEU A 64 -10.86 -14.58 8.79
N GLU A 65 -12.05 -14.02 8.68
CA GLU A 65 -12.33 -12.60 8.93
C GLU A 65 -13.08 -12.45 10.25
N ALA A 66 -12.74 -11.42 11.01
CA ALA A 66 -13.36 -11.15 12.30
C ALA A 66 -14.72 -10.44 12.16
N THR A 67 -14.88 -9.62 11.12
CA THR A 67 -16.13 -8.92 10.83
C THR A 67 -17.06 -9.76 9.94
N ASP A 68 -18.25 -9.22 9.66
CA ASP A 68 -19.24 -9.80 8.74
C ASP A 68 -19.00 -9.40 7.27
N HIS A 69 -17.89 -8.72 6.96
CA HIS A 69 -17.60 -8.23 5.61
C HIS A 69 -16.10 -8.32 5.27
N ILE A 70 -15.79 -8.51 3.99
CA ILE A 70 -14.41 -8.40 3.49
C ILE A 70 -14.00 -6.92 3.32
N GLY A 71 -12.73 -6.69 2.98
CA GLY A 71 -12.18 -5.38 2.62
C GLY A 71 -11.42 -4.69 3.75
N GLY A 72 -11.75 -5.00 5.01
CA GLY A 72 -11.10 -4.41 6.18
C GLY A 72 -11.24 -2.89 6.21
N ARG A 73 -10.12 -2.16 6.12
CA ARG A 73 -10.09 -0.68 6.10
C ARG A 73 -10.60 -0.06 4.79
N MET A 74 -10.81 -0.85 3.73
CA MET A 74 -11.52 -0.38 2.53
C MET A 74 -13.00 -0.68 2.72
N HIS A 75 -13.74 0.26 3.31
CA HIS A 75 -15.12 0.05 3.70
C HIS A 75 -15.96 1.31 3.52
N LYS A 76 -17.15 1.12 2.95
CA LYS A 76 -18.16 2.17 2.75
C LYS A 76 -19.34 1.98 3.68
N GLN A 77 -19.95 3.08 4.06
CA GLN A 77 -21.18 3.11 4.85
C GLN A 77 -22.19 4.06 4.21
N ARG A 78 -23.48 3.78 4.42
CA ARG A 78 -24.54 4.70 4.01
C ARG A 78 -24.69 5.81 5.05
N PHE A 79 -24.54 7.06 4.62
CA PHE A 79 -24.67 8.26 5.44
C PHE A 79 -25.40 9.36 4.66
N ALA A 80 -26.37 10.03 5.29
CA ALA A 80 -27.14 11.13 4.67
C ALA A 80 -27.72 10.81 3.26
N GLY A 81 -28.15 9.56 3.03
CA GLY A 81 -28.74 9.14 1.76
C GLY A 81 -27.74 8.73 0.67
N VAL A 82 -26.44 8.87 0.90
CA VAL A 82 -25.36 8.49 -0.04
C VAL A 82 -24.44 7.44 0.58
N ASN A 83 -23.63 6.77 -0.25
CA ASN A 83 -22.54 5.93 0.26
C ASN A 83 -21.28 6.79 0.39
N VAL A 84 -20.64 6.71 1.54
CA VAL A 84 -19.36 7.36 1.83
C VAL A 84 -18.34 6.31 2.24
N GLU A 85 -17.08 6.51 1.88
CA GLU A 85 -15.99 5.67 2.40
C GLU A 85 -15.70 6.10 3.86
N ILE A 86 -15.68 5.14 4.78
CA ILE A 86 -15.33 5.38 6.19
C ILE A 86 -13.90 4.94 6.51
N GLY A 87 -13.16 4.52 5.48
CA GLY A 87 -11.74 4.18 5.56
C GLY A 87 -10.97 4.75 4.38
N THR A 88 -10.36 3.89 3.55
CA THR A 88 -9.56 4.34 2.40
C THR A 88 -10.43 5.02 1.35
N ASN A 89 -10.09 6.27 0.98
CA ASN A 89 -10.89 7.09 0.07
C ASN A 89 -10.10 7.64 -1.14
N TRP A 90 -8.78 7.43 -1.21
CA TRP A 90 -7.92 7.88 -2.30
C TRP A 90 -7.11 6.75 -2.93
N VAL A 91 -6.79 6.90 -4.22
CA VAL A 91 -5.68 6.20 -4.87
C VAL A 91 -4.56 7.22 -5.02
N GLU A 92 -3.58 7.14 -4.12
CA GLU A 92 -2.46 8.08 -4.08
C GLU A 92 -1.34 7.63 -5.04
N GLY A 93 -0.54 8.58 -5.52
CA GLY A 93 0.59 8.28 -6.41
C GLY A 93 0.16 7.87 -7.83
N VAL A 94 -0.74 8.64 -8.43
CA VAL A 94 -1.13 8.50 -9.85
C VAL A 94 -0.37 9.51 -10.70
N ASN A 95 -0.27 9.27 -12.02
CA ASN A 95 0.44 10.13 -12.98
C ASN A 95 1.96 10.31 -12.74
N GLY A 96 2.57 9.51 -11.86
CA GLY A 96 4.03 9.43 -11.71
C GLY A 96 4.69 8.56 -12.78
N GLU A 97 6.02 8.43 -12.69
CA GLU A 97 6.81 7.62 -13.64
C GLU A 97 6.44 6.13 -13.62
N LYS A 98 6.02 5.62 -12.46
CA LYS A 98 5.60 4.23 -12.27
C LYS A 98 4.09 4.17 -12.10
N MET A 99 3.46 3.21 -12.78
CA MET A 99 2.04 2.94 -12.64
C MET A 99 1.74 2.38 -11.25
N ASN A 100 0.87 3.05 -10.49
CA ASN A 100 0.30 2.47 -9.28
C ASN A 100 -0.57 1.24 -9.67
N PRO A 101 -0.34 0.04 -9.10
CA PRO A 101 -1.04 -1.18 -9.49
C PRO A 101 -2.56 -1.14 -9.23
N ILE A 102 -3.04 -0.26 -8.35
CA ILE A 102 -4.46 -0.07 -8.04
C ILE A 102 -5.16 0.80 -9.11
N TRP A 103 -4.43 1.71 -9.75
CA TRP A 103 -5.02 2.70 -10.66
C TRP A 103 -5.74 2.09 -11.88
N PRO A 104 -5.17 1.11 -12.60
CA PRO A 104 -5.88 0.46 -13.70
C PRO A 104 -7.14 -0.28 -13.25
N ILE A 105 -7.12 -0.86 -12.05
CA ILE A 105 -8.27 -1.58 -11.48
C ILE A 105 -9.42 -0.59 -11.26
N VAL A 106 -9.13 0.56 -10.65
CA VAL A 106 -10.13 1.59 -10.33
C VAL A 106 -10.63 2.28 -11.60
N ASN A 107 -9.72 2.76 -12.45
CA ASN A 107 -10.05 3.66 -13.55
C ASN A 107 -10.51 2.92 -14.82
N SER A 108 -9.92 1.76 -15.12
CA SER A 108 -10.16 1.04 -16.39
C SER A 108 -11.03 -0.21 -16.20
N THR A 109 -10.71 -1.06 -15.21
CA THR A 109 -11.41 -2.33 -15.02
C THR A 109 -12.78 -2.14 -14.40
N LEU A 110 -12.85 -1.43 -13.26
CA LEU A 110 -14.09 -1.21 -12.51
C LEU A 110 -14.79 0.09 -12.89
N LYS A 111 -14.07 1.04 -13.50
CA LYS A 111 -14.56 2.37 -13.89
C LYS A 111 -15.27 3.07 -12.73
N LEU A 112 -14.68 3.02 -11.54
CA LEU A 112 -15.22 3.69 -10.37
C LEU A 112 -15.16 5.20 -10.59
N ARG A 113 -16.27 5.90 -10.28
CA ARG A 113 -16.30 7.37 -10.33
C ARG A 113 -15.27 7.91 -9.35
N ASN A 114 -14.34 8.69 -9.87
CA ASN A 114 -13.27 9.33 -9.11
C ASN A 114 -13.04 10.75 -9.64
N PHE A 115 -12.35 11.56 -8.86
CA PHE A 115 -11.95 12.92 -9.21
C PHE A 115 -10.49 13.10 -8.84
N LEU A 116 -9.73 13.76 -9.71
CA LEU A 116 -8.35 14.08 -9.41
C LEU A 116 -8.32 15.16 -8.32
N SER A 117 -7.70 14.84 -7.19
CA SER A 117 -7.33 15.80 -6.15
C SER A 117 -5.81 15.87 -6.08
N ASP A 118 -5.25 17.02 -6.39
CA ASP A 118 -3.82 17.28 -6.30
C ASP A 118 -3.52 18.11 -5.04
N PHE A 119 -2.99 17.45 -4.02
CA PHE A 119 -2.58 18.09 -2.76
C PHE A 119 -1.26 18.87 -2.91
N ASP A 120 -0.45 18.60 -3.94
CA ASP A 120 0.76 19.38 -4.19
C ASP A 120 0.40 20.74 -4.82
N SER A 121 -0.77 20.83 -5.45
CA SER A 121 -1.35 22.06 -6.00
C SER A 121 -2.57 22.53 -5.18
N LEU A 122 -2.52 22.43 -3.85
CA LEU A 122 -3.59 22.89 -2.95
C LEU A 122 -4.05 24.31 -3.27
N ALA A 123 -3.11 25.22 -3.55
CA ALA A 123 -3.41 26.60 -3.89
C ALA A 123 -4.40 26.77 -5.06
N GLN A 124 -4.43 25.83 -6.00
CA GLN A 124 -5.33 25.85 -7.15
C GLN A 124 -6.70 25.23 -6.88
N ASN A 125 -6.89 24.60 -5.71
CA ASN A 125 -8.05 23.79 -5.38
C ASN A 125 -8.73 24.19 -4.05
N VAL A 126 -8.42 25.37 -3.51
CA VAL A 126 -9.11 25.93 -2.34
C VAL A 126 -10.29 26.79 -2.78
N TYR A 127 -11.47 26.49 -2.23
CA TYR A 127 -12.71 27.17 -2.54
C TYR A 127 -13.20 27.98 -1.34
N LYS A 128 -13.82 29.12 -1.63
CA LYS A 128 -14.66 29.92 -0.71
C LYS A 128 -16.09 29.95 -1.24
N ASP A 129 -17.03 30.43 -0.43
CA ASP A 129 -18.40 30.65 -0.91
C ASP A 129 -18.39 31.52 -2.17
N GLY A 130 -18.84 30.94 -3.29
CA GLY A 130 -18.90 31.60 -4.60
C GLY A 130 -17.71 31.34 -5.54
N GLY A 131 -16.72 30.50 -5.20
CA GLY A 131 -15.70 30.06 -6.17
C GLY A 131 -14.31 29.79 -5.59
N LEU A 132 -13.32 29.72 -6.48
CA LEU A 132 -11.92 29.51 -6.10
C LEU A 132 -11.37 30.71 -5.31
N CYS A 133 -10.54 30.41 -4.32
CA CYS A 133 -9.68 31.40 -3.67
C CYS A 133 -8.56 31.83 -4.61
N ASP A 134 -8.00 33.02 -4.38
CA ASP A 134 -6.80 33.45 -5.09
C ASP A 134 -5.62 32.53 -4.76
N ALA A 135 -5.04 31.91 -5.78
CA ALA A 135 -4.00 30.90 -5.59
C ALA A 135 -2.73 31.50 -4.94
N ALA A 136 -2.38 32.76 -5.26
CA ALA A 136 -1.22 33.42 -4.65
C ALA A 136 -1.44 33.65 -3.15
N TYR A 137 -2.64 34.08 -2.76
CA TYR A 137 -3.04 34.18 -1.36
C TYR A 137 -2.95 32.81 -0.65
N VAL A 138 -3.52 31.75 -1.24
CA VAL A 138 -3.51 30.42 -0.63
C VAL A 138 -2.09 29.87 -0.50
N GLN A 139 -1.26 30.01 -1.52
CA GLN A 139 0.14 29.56 -1.47
C GLN A 139 0.91 30.22 -0.33
N LYS A 140 0.77 31.54 -0.16
CA LYS A 140 1.39 32.26 0.95
C LYS A 140 0.97 31.72 2.33
N ARG A 141 -0.26 31.23 2.46
CA ARG A 141 -0.78 30.63 3.70
C ARG A 141 -0.25 29.23 3.94
N ILE A 142 -0.07 28.45 2.88
CA ILE A 142 0.58 27.13 2.92
C ILE A 142 2.05 27.31 3.34
N ASP A 143 2.79 28.20 2.69
CA ASP A 143 4.20 28.45 3.01
C ASP A 143 4.39 28.85 4.49
N LEU A 144 3.47 29.65 5.03
CA LEU A 144 3.49 30.05 6.44
C LEU A 144 3.18 28.87 7.39
N ALA A 145 2.29 27.96 6.99
CA ALA A 145 1.99 26.76 7.78
C ALA A 145 3.21 25.82 7.79
N ASP A 146 3.87 25.62 6.65
CA ASP A 146 5.08 24.81 6.54
C ASP A 146 6.23 25.38 7.38
N GLU A 147 6.39 26.71 7.40
CA GLU A 147 7.37 27.38 8.26
C GLU A 147 7.07 27.16 9.75
N ALA A 148 5.79 27.22 10.15
CA ALA A 148 5.36 26.98 11.52
C ALA A 148 5.60 25.52 11.95
N ASP A 149 5.28 24.56 11.08
CA ASP A 149 5.50 23.13 11.34
C ASP A 149 6.98 22.82 11.47
N LYS A 150 7.82 23.32 10.55
CA LYS A 150 9.27 23.17 10.61
C LYS A 150 9.87 23.82 11.87
N SER A 151 9.35 24.96 12.28
CA SER A 151 9.73 25.61 13.53
C SER A 151 9.36 24.74 14.74
N GLY A 152 8.21 24.09 14.71
CA GLY A 152 7.78 23.13 15.72
C GLY A 152 8.67 21.90 15.82
N GLU A 153 9.06 21.32 14.69
CA GLU A 153 10.01 20.19 14.64
C GLU A 153 11.36 20.59 15.24
N ASN A 154 11.90 21.74 14.82
CA ASN A 154 13.17 22.26 15.33
C ASN A 154 13.13 22.49 16.84
N LEU A 155 12.05 23.11 17.34
CA LEU A 155 11.87 23.33 18.77
C LEU A 155 11.77 21.99 19.51
N SER A 156 10.94 21.06 19.03
CA SER A 156 10.75 19.74 19.63
C SER A 156 12.06 18.98 19.74
N ALA A 157 12.95 19.11 18.76
CA ALA A 157 14.28 18.49 18.81
C ALA A 157 15.19 19.04 19.92
N THR A 158 14.92 20.25 20.43
CA THR A 158 15.66 20.85 21.56
C THR A 158 15.10 20.49 22.94
N LEU A 159 13.89 19.94 23.01
CA LEU A 159 13.21 19.64 24.28
C LEU A 159 13.66 18.31 24.86
N HIS A 160 13.58 18.17 26.19
CA HIS A 160 13.99 16.93 26.84
C HIS A 160 13.03 15.79 26.47
N PRO A 161 13.52 14.57 26.11
CA PRO A 161 12.68 13.42 25.71
C PRO A 161 11.73 12.87 26.79
N SER A 162 11.69 13.49 27.97
CA SER A 162 10.91 13.02 29.11
C SER A 162 9.47 13.55 29.11
N GLY A 163 9.13 14.44 28.17
CA GLY A 163 7.83 15.11 28.08
C GLY A 163 7.60 16.18 29.16
N ARG A 164 8.62 16.51 29.95
CA ARG A 164 8.51 17.53 31.02
C ARG A 164 8.37 18.95 30.48
N ASP A 165 8.85 19.18 29.28
CA ASP A 165 8.79 20.47 28.59
C ASP A 165 7.70 20.49 27.51
N ASP A 166 6.72 19.58 27.61
CA ASP A 166 5.63 19.48 26.64
C ASP A 166 4.81 20.78 26.61
N MET A 167 4.69 21.31 25.40
CA MET A 167 3.91 22.50 25.11
C MET A 167 2.86 22.15 24.06
N SER A 168 1.62 22.63 24.24
CA SER A 168 0.62 22.48 23.19
C SER A 168 1.05 23.23 21.92
N ILE A 169 0.72 22.67 20.74
CA ILE A 169 0.97 23.30 19.43
C ILE A 169 0.46 24.75 19.41
N LEU A 170 -0.71 25.01 20.00
CA LEU A 170 -1.29 26.35 20.08
C LEU A 170 -0.47 27.32 20.95
N SER A 171 0.18 26.83 22.01
CA SER A 171 1.05 27.66 22.85
C SER A 171 2.37 27.98 22.14
N MET A 172 2.94 27.04 21.39
CA MET A 172 4.12 27.25 20.56
C MET A 172 3.86 28.30 19.46
N GLN A 173 2.74 28.16 18.73
CA GLN A 173 2.36 29.09 17.67
C GLN A 173 2.13 30.52 18.18
N ARG A 174 1.63 30.67 19.42
CA ARG A 174 1.45 31.98 20.08
C ARG A 174 2.78 32.61 20.49
N LEU A 175 3.73 31.83 21.00
CA LEU A 175 5.04 32.34 21.41
C LEU A 175 5.90 32.79 20.23
N ASN A 176 5.75 32.11 19.08
CA ASN A 176 6.52 32.41 17.88
C ASN A 176 5.79 33.36 16.90
N ASN A 177 4.71 34.01 17.34
CA ASN A 177 3.97 35.01 16.54
C ASN A 177 3.41 34.47 15.19
N HIS A 178 3.20 33.15 15.07
CA HIS A 178 2.69 32.50 13.86
C HIS A 178 1.17 32.24 13.89
N MET A 179 0.47 32.67 14.94
CA MET A 179 -0.99 32.67 14.90
C MET A 179 -1.47 33.65 13.84
N THR A 180 -2.12 33.12 12.82
CA THR A 180 -2.88 33.95 11.91
C THR A 180 -4.26 34.19 12.50
N ASP A 181 -4.68 35.45 12.55
CA ASP A 181 -6.01 35.85 13.03
C ASP A 181 -7.09 35.20 12.14
N MET A 182 -7.51 33.98 12.48
CA MET A 182 -8.55 33.25 11.74
C MET A 182 -9.94 33.36 12.40
N PHE A 183 -10.13 34.24 13.38
CA PHE A 183 -11.39 34.32 14.14
C PHE A 183 -12.01 35.72 14.24
N TYR A 184 -11.69 36.63 13.33
CA TYR A 184 -12.47 37.86 13.16
C TYR A 184 -12.94 37.99 11.71
N ALA A 185 -14.09 37.38 11.43
CA ALA A 185 -15.02 37.77 10.37
C ALA A 185 -16.44 37.64 10.94
#